data_AF-A0A6H1X2Q8-F1
#
_entry.id   AF-A0A6H1X2Q8-F1
#
_cell.length_a   1.000
_cell.length_b   1.000
_cell.length_c   1.000
_cell.angle_alpha   90.00
_cell.angle_beta   90.00
_cell.angle_gamma   90.00
#
_symmetry.space_group_name_H-M   'P 1'
#
loop_
_entity.id
_entity.type
_entity.pdbx_description
1 polymer ?
#
loop_
_entity_poly.entity_id
_entity_poly.type
_entity_poly.pdbx_seq_one_letter_code
_entity_poly.pdbx_strand_id
1 'polypeptide(L)' 'MIELDRQNIIDGILELQREEEFKLKSALKSIKLVLDEDGISDFDKLKYINAQIGDIMMLNI' A
#
# COMPACT_ATOMS: atom_id res chain seq x y z
N MET A 1 1.01 -31.85 10.24
CA MET A 1 0.37 -31.61 8.93
C MET A 1 -0.66 -30.53 9.18
N ILE A 2 -0.47 -29.33 8.65
CA ILE A 2 -1.52 -28.29 8.75
C ILE A 2 -2.61 -28.76 7.81
N GLU A 3 -3.73 -29.23 8.36
CA GLU A 3 -4.90 -29.57 7.58
C GLU A 3 -5.54 -28.24 7.16
N LEU A 4 -5.36 -27.86 5.89
CA LEU A 4 -6.01 -26.70 5.30
C LEU A 4 -7.49 -27.03 5.15
N ASP A 5 -8.26 -26.78 6.21
CA ASP A 5 -9.70 -26.72 6.08
C ASP A 5 -10.12 -25.42 5.36
N ARG A 6 -11.37 -25.40 4.90
CA ARG A 6 -11.95 -24.26 4.18
C ARG A 6 -11.86 -22.95 4.99
N GLN A 7 -11.96 -23.02 6.31
CA GLN A 7 -11.95 -21.84 7.18
C GLN A 7 -10.55 -21.21 7.22
N ASN A 8 -9.51 -22.02 7.37
CA ASN A 8 -8.12 -21.56 7.37
C ASN A 8 -7.72 -20.87 6.04
N ILE A 9 -8.24 -21.37 4.91
CA ILE A 9 -8.03 -20.73 3.60
C ILE A 9 -8.74 -19.37 3.52
N ILE A 10 -9.99 -19.30 3.99
CA ILE A 10 -10.77 -18.05 4.00
C ILE A 10 -10.10 -17.01 4.89
N ASP A 11 -9.67 -17.40 6.10
CA ASP A 11 -9.02 -16.50 7.04
C ASP A 11 -7.71 -15.96 6.48
N GLY A 12 -6.91 -16.82 5.82
CA GLY A 12 -5.70 -16.38 5.12
C GLY A 12 -5.98 -15.39 3.98
N ILE A 13 -7.03 -15.60 3.18
CA ILE A 13 -7.43 -14.64 2.13
C ILE A 13 -7.85 -13.29 2.74
N LEU A 14 -8.61 -13.32 3.84
CA LEU A 14 -9.05 -12.10 4.53
C LEU A 14 -7.88 -11.34 5.15
N GLU A 15 -6.89 -12.04 5.70
CA GLU A 15 -5.66 -11.41 6.21
C GLU A 15 -4.86 -10.75 5.09
N LEU A 16 -4.67 -11.43 3.96
CA LEU A 16 -3.98 -10.87 2.79
C LEU A 16 -4.69 -9.60 2.27
N GLN A 17 -6.02 -9.61 2.18
CA GLN A 17 -6.81 -8.44 1.77
C GLN A 17 -6.64 -7.26 2.75
N ARG A 18 -6.61 -7.52 4.06
CA ARG A 18 -6.39 -6.46 5.07
C ARG A 18 -4.99 -5.88 4.99
N GLU A 19 -3.97 -6.70 4.75
CA GLU A 19 -2.60 -6.23 4.59
C GLU A 19 -2.45 -5.34 3.35
N GLU A 20 -3.05 -5.74 2.22
CA GLU A 20 -3.09 -4.93 0.99
C GLU A 20 -3.79 -3.58 1.23
N GLU A 21 -4.95 -3.59 1.90
CA GLU A 21 -5.68 -2.37 2.24
C GLU A 21 -4.87 -1.45 3.16
N PHE A 22 -4.16 -2.01 4.15
CA PHE A 22 -3.30 -1.25 5.04
C PHE A 22 -2.13 -0.60 4.29
N LYS A 23 -1.45 -1.35 3.42
CA LYS A 23 -0.35 -0.83 2.59
C LYS A 23 -0.82 0.30 1.68
N LEU A 24 -1.98 0.14 1.03
CA LEU A 24 -2.59 1.18 0.20
C LEU A 24 -2.90 2.46 0.98
N LYS A 25 -3.55 2.32 2.14
CA LYS A 25 -3.85 3.47 3.03
C LYS A 25 -2.58 4.20 3.48
N SER A 26 -1.53 3.45 3.80
CA SER A 26 -0.24 4.00 4.21
C SER A 26 0.39 4.82 3.08
N ALA A 27 0.47 4.27 1.86
CA ALA A 27 1.04 4.97 0.71
C ALA A 27 0.28 6.26 0.37
N LEU A 28 -1.06 6.22 0.38
CA LEU A 28 -1.91 7.41 0.17
C LEU A 28 -1.69 8.48 1.24
N LYS A 29 -1.55 8.06 2.51
CA LYS A 29 -1.24 8.99 3.61
C LYS A 29 0.11 9.67 3.41
N SER A 30 1.13 8.92 3.00
CA SER A 30 2.46 9.46 2.74
C SER A 30 2.49 10.44 1.56
N ILE A 31 1.77 10.14 0.47
CA ILE A 31 1.60 11.06 -0.66
C ILE A 31 0.98 12.37 -0.18
N LYS A 32 -0.08 12.30 0.64
CA LYS A 32 -0.73 13.49 1.17
C LYS A 32 0.22 14.33 2.03
N LEU A 33 1.00 13.68 2.90
CA LEU A 33 1.99 14.36 3.74
C LEU A 33 3.02 15.14 2.90
N VAL A 34 3.57 14.51 1.86
CA VAL A 34 4.57 15.16 0.99
C VAL A 34 3.98 16.31 0.16
N LEU A 35 2.72 16.20 -0.25
CA LEU A 35 2.03 17.31 -0.92
C LEU A 35 1.89 18.54 0.00
N ASP A 36 1.54 18.30 1.26
CA ASP A 36 1.35 19.33 2.29
C ASP A 36 2.68 19.87 2.86
N GLU A 37 3.84 19.28 2.51
CA GLU A 37 5.13 19.66 3.06
C GLU A 37 5.75 20.87 2.35
N ASP A 38 5.85 21.99 3.07
CA ASP A 38 6.53 23.19 2.63
C ASP A 38 8.06 23.00 2.70
N GLY A 39 8.78 23.42 1.66
CA GLY A 39 10.25 23.32 1.58
C GLY A 39 10.77 22.14 0.74
N ILE A 40 9.90 21.27 0.25
CA ILE A 40 10.23 20.29 -0.79
C ILE A 40 9.84 20.85 -2.16
N SER A 41 10.72 20.71 -3.15
CA SER A 41 10.43 21.16 -4.52
C SER A 41 9.30 20.33 -5.16
N ASP A 42 8.48 20.95 -6.02
CA ASP A 42 7.42 20.24 -6.74
C ASP A 42 7.96 19.04 -7.54
N PHE A 43 9.19 19.14 -8.06
CA PHE A 43 9.83 18.05 -8.78
C PHE A 43 10.13 16.86 -7.87
N ASP A 44 10.66 17.11 -6.67
CA ASP A 44 10.93 16.06 -5.69
C ASP A 44 9.64 15.44 -5.15
N LYS A 45 8.59 16.25 -4.95
CA LYS A 45 7.24 15.78 -4.63
C LYS A 45 6.74 14.81 -5.70
N LEU A 46 6.82 15.20 -6.98
CA LEU A 46 6.41 14.35 -8.10
C LEU A 46 7.22 13.05 -8.17
N LYS A 47 8.53 13.11 -7.95
CA LYS A 47 9.40 11.92 -7.92
C LYS A 47 8.98 10.95 -6.81
N TYR A 48 8.69 11.47 -5.62
CA TYR A 48 8.21 10.67 -4.50
C TYR A 48 6.85 10.04 -4.79
N ILE A 49 5.90 10.83 -5.29
CA ILE A 49 4.55 10.36 -5.66
C ILE A 49 4.65 9.26 -6.72
N ASN A 50 5.49 9.43 -7.73
CA ASN A 50 5.67 8.43 -8.78
C ASN A 50 6.23 7.10 -8.22
N ALA A 51 7.14 7.15 -7.25
CA ALA A 51 7.62 5.95 -6.56
C ALA A 51 6.51 5.25 -5.77
N GLN A 52 5.73 6.00 -4.98
CA GLN A 52 4.62 5.45 -4.21
C GLN A 52 3.51 4.86 -5.10
N ILE A 53 3.20 5.49 -6.24
CA ILE A 53 2.27 4.94 -7.23
C ILE A 53 2.81 3.63 -7.81
N GLY A 54 4.11 3.56 -8.09
CA GLY A 54 4.76 2.32 -8.52
C GLY A 54 4.55 1.18 -7.52
N ASP A 55 4.78 1.45 -6.23
CA ASP A 55 4.56 0.47 -5.15
C ASP A 55 3.09 0.04 -5.06
N ILE A 56 2.14 0.98 -5.21
CA ILE A 56 0.69 0.68 -5.23
C ILE A 56 0.32 -0.20 -6.43
N MET A 57 0.87 0.09 -7.61
CA MET A 57 0.60 -0.72 -8.81
C MET A 57 1.11 -2.15 -8.66
N MET A 58 2.20 -2.37 -7.93
CA MET A 58 2.71 -3.71 -7.62
C MET A 58 1.86 -4.47 -6.58
N LEU A 59 1.02 -3.80 -5.79
CA LEU A 59 0.07 -4.49 -4.90
C LEU A 59 -1.12 -5.09 -5.64
N ASN A 60 -1.40 -4.64 -6.87
CA ASN A 60 -2.54 -5.08 -7.68
C ASN A 60 -2.16 -6.14 -8.73
N ILE A 61 -0.93 -6.66 -8.72
CA ILE A 61 -0.42 -7.72 -9.62
C ILE A 61 -0.07 -8.95 -8.78
#